data_AF-A0A3R8S1T1-F1
#
_entry.id   AF-A0A3R8S1T1-F1
#
_cell.length_a   1.000
_cell.length_b   1.000
_cell.length_c   1.000
_cell.angle_alpha   90.00
_cell.angle_beta   90.00
_cell.angle_gamma   90.00
#
_symmetry.space_group_name_H-M   'P 1'
#
loop_
_entity.id
_entity.type
_entity.pdbx_description
1 polymer ?
#
loop_
_entity_poly.entity_id
_entity_poly.type
_entity_poly.pdbx_seq_one_letter_code
_entity_poly.pdbx_strand_id
1 'polypeptide(L)'
;MKSAFTSDLGKEKRLSELLDTYYSQYLKHYLFERIHNIQEQLQGVDVIFKHRTTQETFLVDEKAQLDYINEDLPTFAFELHYLKKGALKEGWLFDSSKKTDFYALVTAIYEDEPAKYTSCKITFVNRKKLVAFLEAMGVTRNSLLDYYQHGSLPHGKLEVRELNPKKAGYLYHSKNNKAEQPFNLILKLDFLVTHGIAKTLV
;
A
#
# COMPACT_ATOMS: atom_id res chain seq x y z
N MET A 1 20.19 12.17 -18.54
CA MET A 1 19.64 11.59 -17.30
C MET A 1 18.13 11.44 -17.50
N LYS A 2 17.63 10.25 -17.85
CA LYS A 2 16.18 10.00 -17.86
C LYS A 2 15.75 9.99 -16.38
N SER A 3 14.82 10.87 -15.99
CA SER A 3 14.45 10.96 -14.57
C SER A 3 13.79 9.65 -14.13
N ALA A 4 14.09 9.19 -12.91
CA ALA A 4 13.47 7.99 -12.32
C ALA A 4 11.93 8.01 -12.43
N PHE A 5 11.36 9.21 -12.40
CA PHE A 5 9.94 9.46 -12.59
C PHE A 5 9.35 8.93 -13.90
N THR A 6 10.03 9.08 -15.05
CA THR A 6 9.47 8.58 -16.33
C THR A 6 9.61 7.07 -16.47
N SER A 7 10.63 6.46 -15.85
CA SER A 7 10.74 5.01 -15.75
C SER A 7 9.69 4.41 -14.81
N ASP A 8 9.38 5.09 -13.70
CA ASP A 8 8.40 4.62 -12.71
C ASP A 8 6.97 4.68 -13.28
N LEU A 9 6.61 5.75 -14.00
CA LEU A 9 5.33 5.83 -14.71
C LEU A 9 5.17 4.71 -15.75
N GLY A 10 6.25 4.33 -16.43
CA GLY A 10 6.24 3.21 -17.37
C GLY A 10 5.99 1.88 -16.67
N LYS A 11 6.58 1.67 -15.49
CA LYS A 11 6.37 0.46 -14.69
C LYS A 11 4.92 0.36 -14.20
N GLU A 12 4.37 1.42 -13.62
CA GLU A 12 3.00 1.42 -13.11
C GLU A 12 1.97 1.12 -14.22
N LYS A 13 2.13 1.75 -15.39
CA LYS A 13 1.25 1.50 -16.52
C LYS A 13 1.25 0.03 -16.96
N ARG A 14 2.43 -0.59 -17.10
CA ARG A 14 2.51 -2.01 -17.46
C ARG A 14 1.91 -2.92 -16.40
N LEU A 15 2.04 -2.55 -15.12
CA LEU A 15 1.43 -3.32 -14.05
C LEU A 15 -0.10 -3.24 -14.13
N SER A 16 -0.66 -2.06 -14.39
CA SER A 16 -2.11 -1.88 -14.50
C SER A 16 -2.76 -2.80 -15.56
N GLU A 17 -2.09 -3.07 -16.67
CA GLU A 17 -2.56 -3.99 -17.71
C GLU A 17 -2.69 -5.43 -17.20
N LEU A 18 -1.72 -5.88 -16.37
CA LEU A 18 -1.78 -7.19 -15.71
C LEU A 18 -2.89 -7.22 -14.66
N LEU A 19 -3.02 -6.18 -13.84
CA LEU A 19 -4.05 -6.08 -12.81
C LEU A 19 -5.46 -6.12 -13.41
N ASP A 20 -5.70 -5.39 -14.51
CA ASP A 20 -6.98 -5.38 -15.22
C ASP A 20 -7.37 -6.77 -15.74
N THR A 21 -6.37 -7.55 -16.17
CA THR A 21 -6.57 -8.95 -16.57
C THR A 21 -7.01 -9.79 -15.38
N TYR A 22 -6.37 -9.65 -14.22
CA TYR A 22 -6.74 -10.37 -13.00
C TYR A 22 -8.11 -9.97 -12.45
N TYR A 23 -8.44 -8.68 -12.44
CA TYR A 23 -9.76 -8.23 -12.02
C TYR A 23 -10.85 -8.81 -12.93
N SER A 24 -10.66 -8.75 -14.25
CA SER A 24 -11.58 -9.34 -15.23
C SER A 24 -11.77 -10.85 -15.03
N GLN A 25 -10.68 -11.57 -14.76
CA GLN A 25 -10.68 -13.02 -14.66
C GLN A 25 -11.28 -13.53 -13.34
N TYR A 26 -10.91 -12.91 -12.22
CA TYR A 26 -11.18 -13.44 -10.88
C TYR A 26 -12.34 -12.73 -10.17
N LEU A 27 -12.63 -11.46 -10.47
CA LEU A 27 -13.71 -10.69 -9.83
C LEU A 27 -15.02 -10.76 -10.62
N LYS A 28 -15.51 -11.97 -10.92
CA LYS A 28 -16.69 -12.21 -11.77
C LYS A 28 -17.97 -11.51 -11.32
N HIS A 29 -18.13 -11.28 -10.02
CA HIS A 29 -19.29 -10.59 -9.44
C HIS A 29 -19.18 -9.07 -9.47
N TYR A 30 -18.06 -8.53 -9.94
CA TYR A 30 -17.80 -7.10 -10.00
C TYR A 30 -17.60 -6.65 -11.45
N LEU A 31 -18.00 -5.41 -11.69
CA LEU A 31 -17.49 -4.56 -12.76
C LEU A 31 -16.37 -3.71 -12.17
N PHE A 32 -15.43 -3.28 -13.01
CA PHE A 32 -14.42 -2.31 -12.58
C PHE A 32 -14.25 -1.20 -13.61
N GLU A 33 -13.87 -0.03 -13.12
CA GLU A 33 -13.55 1.16 -13.91
C GLU A 33 -12.25 1.76 -13.40
N ARG A 34 -11.31 2.02 -14.31
CA ARG A 34 -10.03 2.66 -14.00
C ARG A 34 -10.20 4.18 -14.02
N ILE A 35 -9.71 4.83 -12.97
CA ILE A 35 -9.81 6.27 -12.80
C ILE A 35 -8.58 6.95 -13.36
N HIS A 36 -8.78 7.82 -14.35
CA HIS A 36 -7.74 8.66 -14.95
C HIS A 36 -7.79 10.11 -14.46
N ASN A 37 -8.80 10.45 -13.64
CA ASN A 37 -8.92 11.77 -13.05
C ASN A 37 -7.85 11.96 -11.97
N ILE A 38 -6.93 12.89 -12.20
CA ILE A 38 -5.81 13.16 -11.29
C ILE A 38 -6.28 13.55 -9.88
N GLN A 39 -7.37 14.29 -9.74
CA GLN A 39 -7.87 14.69 -8.42
C GLN A 39 -8.40 13.50 -7.62
N GLU A 40 -9.03 12.55 -8.29
CA GLU A 40 -9.52 11.32 -7.66
C GLU A 40 -8.37 10.37 -7.31
N GLN A 41 -7.37 10.24 -8.19
CA GLN A 41 -6.15 9.49 -7.89
C GLN A 41 -5.39 10.09 -6.70
N LEU A 42 -5.32 11.43 -6.59
CA LEU A 42 -4.77 12.11 -5.43
C LEU A 42 -5.58 11.84 -4.15
N GLN A 43 -6.86 11.47 -4.25
CA GLN A 43 -7.71 11.01 -3.15
C GLN A 43 -7.58 9.50 -2.87
N GLY A 44 -6.65 8.81 -3.54
CA GLY A 44 -6.40 7.38 -3.35
C GLY A 44 -7.45 6.50 -4.02
N VAL A 45 -7.82 6.83 -5.27
CA VAL A 45 -8.74 6.02 -6.06
C VAL A 45 -8.14 5.79 -7.45
N ASP A 46 -7.65 4.57 -7.68
CA ASP A 46 -7.14 4.14 -8.98
C ASP A 46 -8.19 3.35 -9.75
N VAL A 47 -9.02 2.58 -9.03
CA VAL A 47 -10.06 1.72 -9.61
C VAL A 47 -11.30 1.76 -8.75
N ILE A 48 -12.47 1.78 -9.39
CA ILE A 48 -13.77 1.61 -8.73
C ILE A 48 -14.30 0.23 -9.06
N PHE A 49 -14.59 -0.57 -8.03
CA PHE A 49 -15.30 -1.83 -8.19
C PHE A 49 -16.78 -1.65 -7.91
N LYS A 50 -17.64 -2.20 -8.77
CA LYS A 50 -19.09 -2.15 -8.60
C LYS A 50 -19.67 -3.56 -8.63
N HIS A 51 -20.29 -3.98 -7.54
CA HIS A 51 -20.93 -5.29 -7.45
C HIS A 51 -22.12 -5.36 -8.42
N ARG A 52 -22.17 -6.39 -9.26
CA ARG A 52 -23.16 -6.51 -10.35
C ARG A 52 -24.61 -6.57 -9.85
N THR A 53 -24.86 -7.24 -8.74
CA THR A 53 -26.22 -7.41 -8.19
C THR A 53 -26.61 -6.30 -7.21
N THR A 54 -25.85 -6.12 -6.12
CA THR A 54 -26.16 -5.11 -5.08
C THR A 54 -25.93 -3.68 -5.51
N GLN A 55 -25.18 -3.45 -6.60
CA GLN A 55 -24.75 -2.12 -7.08
C GLN A 55 -23.83 -1.38 -6.10
N GLU A 56 -23.38 -2.03 -5.02
CA GLU A 56 -22.41 -1.47 -4.09
C GLU A 56 -21.09 -1.16 -4.78
N THR A 57 -20.53 0.00 -4.47
CA THR A 57 -19.27 0.50 -5.04
C THR A 57 -18.17 0.52 -3.99
N PHE A 58 -16.96 0.15 -4.40
CA PHE A 58 -15.77 0.16 -3.55
C PHE A 58 -14.65 0.92 -4.26
N LEU A 59 -14.06 1.87 -3.54
CA LEU A 59 -12.97 2.70 -4.02
C LEU A 59 -11.63 2.04 -3.67
N VAL A 60 -10.83 1.75 -4.69
CA VAL A 60 -9.61 0.95 -4.56
C VAL A 60 -8.38 1.77 -4.92
N ASP A 61 -7.38 1.74 -4.05
CA ASP A 61 -6.06 2.33 -4.24
C ASP A 61 -5.05 1.21 -4.50
N GLU A 62 -4.40 1.21 -5.66
CA GLU A 62 -3.41 0.23 -6.06
C GLU A 62 -2.05 0.63 -5.48
N LYS A 63 -1.43 -0.27 -4.71
CA LYS A 63 -0.10 -0.04 -4.11
C LYS A 63 0.80 -1.21 -4.45
N ALA A 64 1.94 -0.95 -5.07
CA ALA A 64 2.79 -1.98 -5.62
C ALA A 64 4.24 -1.93 -5.12
N GLN A 65 4.87 -3.10 -4.99
CA GLN A 65 6.28 -3.25 -4.64
C GLN A 65 7.19 -3.22 -5.88
N LEU A 66 7.11 -2.16 -6.68
CA LEU A 66 7.86 -2.02 -7.95
C LEU A 66 9.39 -1.91 -7.77
N ASP A 67 9.86 -1.67 -6.55
CA ASP A 67 11.28 -1.72 -6.17
C ASP A 67 11.79 -3.17 -5.96
N TYR A 68 10.89 -4.16 -5.88
CA TYR A 68 11.17 -5.56 -5.55
C TYR A 68 10.67 -6.53 -6.63
N ILE A 69 10.87 -6.16 -7.90
CA ILE A 69 10.54 -7.03 -9.04
C ILE A 69 11.37 -8.32 -8.94
N ASN A 70 10.72 -9.46 -9.18
CA ASN A 70 11.24 -10.83 -9.02
C ASN A 70 11.53 -11.23 -7.57
N GLU A 71 10.98 -10.51 -6.58
CA GLU A 71 11.04 -10.87 -5.16
C GLU A 71 9.63 -11.03 -4.55
N ASP A 72 9.47 -12.05 -3.70
CA ASP A 72 8.22 -12.33 -2.99
C ASP A 72 8.35 -11.95 -1.51
N LEU A 73 8.18 -10.65 -1.23
CA LEU A 73 8.25 -10.15 0.14
C LEU A 73 6.95 -10.44 0.90
N PRO A 74 7.01 -11.02 2.13
CA PRO A 74 5.82 -11.36 2.91
C PRO A 74 5.22 -10.15 3.67
N THR A 75 5.64 -8.94 3.33
CA THR A 75 5.31 -7.71 4.05
C THR A 75 4.97 -6.59 3.10
N PHE A 76 4.18 -5.62 3.55
CA PHE A 76 3.92 -4.38 2.82
C PHE A 76 4.19 -3.15 3.71
N ALA A 77 4.64 -2.05 3.09
CA ALA A 77 4.91 -0.79 3.76
C ALA A 77 3.69 0.13 3.70
N PHE A 78 3.18 0.55 4.85
CA PHE A 78 2.10 1.50 4.98
C PHE A 78 2.67 2.86 5.40
N GLU A 79 2.52 3.87 4.54
CA GLU A 79 3.13 5.18 4.78
C GLU A 79 2.38 5.94 5.88
N LEU A 80 3.14 6.37 6.89
CA LEU A 80 2.63 7.13 8.02
C LEU A 80 2.87 8.61 7.82
N HIS A 81 4.12 8.98 7.52
CA HIS A 81 4.53 10.36 7.28
C HIS A 81 5.79 10.39 6.40
N TYR A 82 6.01 11.52 5.74
CA TYR A 82 7.21 11.77 4.94
C TYR A 82 7.55 13.27 4.94
N LEU A 83 8.79 13.62 4.62
CA LEU A 83 9.23 15.00 4.45
C LEU A 83 9.05 15.43 2.99
N LYS A 84 8.44 16.60 2.79
CA LYS A 84 8.35 17.25 1.49
C LYS A 84 8.75 18.70 1.62
N LYS A 85 9.88 19.07 1.01
CA LYS A 85 10.47 20.42 1.09
C LYS A 85 10.66 20.88 2.56
N GLY A 86 11.13 19.98 3.42
CA GLY A 86 11.35 20.25 4.85
C GLY A 86 10.11 20.25 5.73
N ALA A 87 8.90 20.13 5.15
CA ALA A 87 7.66 20.01 5.91
C ALA A 87 7.26 18.54 6.07
N LEU A 88 6.89 18.15 7.28
CA LEU A 88 6.29 16.84 7.54
C LEU A 88 4.90 16.78 6.90
N LYS A 89 4.66 15.73 6.12
CA LYS A 89 3.40 15.42 5.44
C LYS A 89 2.88 14.10 5.94
N GLU A 90 1.56 14.01 5.97
CA GLU A 90 0.86 12.79 6.34
C GLU A 90 0.92 11.78 5.19
N GLY A 91 1.21 10.54 5.55
CA GLY A 91 1.17 9.39 4.67
C GLY A 91 -0.23 8.83 4.50
N TRP A 92 -0.42 8.04 3.46
CA TRP A 92 -1.75 7.65 2.99
C TRP A 92 -2.54 6.72 3.93
N LEU A 93 -1.94 6.09 4.95
CA LEU A 93 -2.67 5.20 5.85
C LEU A 93 -3.72 5.96 6.67
N PHE A 94 -3.29 7.01 7.38
CA PHE A 94 -4.13 7.78 8.31
C PHE A 94 -4.70 9.08 7.72
N ASP A 95 -4.31 9.44 6.49
CA ASP A 95 -4.79 10.64 5.81
C ASP A 95 -6.32 10.59 5.58
N SER A 96 -7.06 11.43 6.30
CA SER A 96 -8.52 11.50 6.23
C SER A 96 -9.05 12.06 4.91
N SER A 97 -8.19 12.69 4.09
CA SER A 97 -8.58 13.15 2.75
C SER A 97 -8.69 12.01 1.73
N LYS A 98 -8.15 10.83 2.06
CA LYS A 98 -8.23 9.64 1.21
C LYS A 98 -9.62 9.01 1.30
N LYS A 99 -10.19 8.71 0.13
CA LYS A 99 -11.51 8.08 -0.02
C LYS A 99 -11.46 6.56 -0.13
N THR A 100 -10.25 5.99 -0.13
CA THR A 100 -9.99 4.56 -0.29
C THR A 100 -10.76 3.68 0.69
N ASP A 101 -11.51 2.71 0.17
CA ASP A 101 -12.13 1.63 0.94
C ASP A 101 -11.17 0.44 1.11
N PHE A 102 -10.49 0.08 0.01
CA PHE A 102 -9.57 -1.03 -0.04
C PHE A 102 -8.23 -0.63 -0.67
N TYR A 103 -7.14 -1.13 -0.09
CA TYR A 103 -5.85 -1.15 -0.78
C TYR A 103 -5.74 -2.45 -1.57
N ALA A 104 -5.41 -2.38 -2.85
CA ALA A 104 -4.94 -3.52 -3.64
C ALA A 104 -3.41 -3.59 -3.53
N LEU A 105 -2.92 -4.40 -2.58
CA LEU A 105 -1.48 -4.55 -2.35
C LEU A 105 -0.91 -5.56 -3.34
N VAL A 106 -0.09 -5.06 -4.26
CA VAL A 106 0.54 -5.85 -5.31
C VAL A 106 1.97 -6.20 -4.91
N THR A 107 2.22 -7.49 -4.80
CA THR A 107 3.49 -8.09 -4.33
C THR A 107 3.90 -9.24 -5.25
N ALA A 108 5.10 -9.79 -5.07
CA ALA A 108 5.59 -10.92 -5.87
C ALA A 108 5.45 -10.67 -7.39
N ILE A 109 5.86 -9.47 -7.84
CA ILE A 109 5.71 -9.03 -9.22
C ILE A 109 6.86 -9.66 -10.03
N TYR A 110 6.54 -10.55 -10.96
CA TYR A 110 7.53 -11.21 -11.81
C TYR A 110 7.56 -10.62 -13.22
N GLU A 111 8.77 -10.45 -13.73
CA GLU A 111 9.08 -10.00 -15.09
C GLU A 111 9.93 -11.09 -15.77
N ASP A 112 9.29 -12.18 -16.21
CA ASP A 112 10.00 -13.28 -16.88
C ASP A 112 10.35 -12.95 -18.35
N GLU A 113 9.70 -11.94 -18.91
CA GLU A 113 9.95 -11.40 -20.25
C GLU A 113 10.38 -9.93 -20.15
N PRO A 114 11.34 -9.45 -20.97
CA PRO A 114 11.77 -8.06 -20.91
C PRO A 114 10.60 -7.10 -21.06
N ALA A 115 10.50 -6.18 -20.12
CA ALA A 115 9.49 -5.13 -20.08
C ALA A 115 8.03 -5.63 -19.99
N LYS A 116 7.78 -6.84 -19.48
CA LYS A 116 6.42 -7.38 -19.33
C LYS A 116 6.27 -8.13 -18.01
N TYR A 117 5.36 -7.66 -17.16
CA TYR A 117 5.01 -8.41 -15.95
C TYR A 117 4.14 -9.61 -16.31
N THR A 118 4.55 -10.77 -15.84
CA THR A 118 3.93 -12.06 -16.17
C THR A 118 3.04 -12.56 -15.04
N SER A 119 3.38 -12.24 -13.79
CA SER A 119 2.55 -12.55 -12.64
C SER A 119 2.73 -11.60 -11.47
N CYS A 120 1.73 -11.54 -10.60
CA CYS A 120 1.80 -10.89 -9.30
C CYS A 120 0.79 -11.49 -8.31
N LYS A 121 0.96 -11.21 -7.03
CA LYS A 121 -0.04 -11.47 -6.00
C LYS A 121 -0.78 -10.19 -5.68
N ILE A 122 -2.10 -10.28 -5.50
CA ILE A 122 -2.95 -9.16 -5.09
C ILE A 122 -3.60 -9.49 -3.77
N THR A 123 -3.32 -8.68 -2.74
CA THR A 123 -3.98 -8.77 -1.44
C THR A 123 -4.82 -7.53 -1.19
N PHE A 124 -6.13 -7.70 -1.12
CA PHE A 124 -7.05 -6.62 -0.77
C PHE A 124 -7.07 -6.41 0.73
N VAL A 125 -6.81 -5.19 1.18
CA VAL A 125 -6.85 -4.80 2.60
C VAL A 125 -7.98 -3.81 2.80
N ASN A 126 -8.95 -4.11 3.66
CA ASN A 126 -9.99 -3.15 4.01
C ASN A 126 -9.41 -2.07 4.93
N ARG A 127 -9.36 -0.82 4.45
CA ARG A 127 -8.73 0.29 5.17
C ARG A 127 -9.38 0.54 6.52
N LYS A 128 -10.71 0.59 6.56
CA LYS A 128 -11.46 0.85 7.80
C LYS A 128 -11.19 -0.22 8.85
N LYS A 129 -11.20 -1.51 8.46
CA LYS A 129 -10.85 -2.61 9.35
C LYS A 129 -9.41 -2.52 9.82
N LEU A 130 -8.47 -2.18 8.94
CA LEU A 130 -7.06 -2.04 9.31
C LEU A 130 -6.88 -0.95 10.36
N VAL A 131 -7.42 0.26 10.13
CA VAL A 131 -7.31 1.38 11.06
C VAL A 131 -7.94 1.02 12.40
N ALA A 132 -9.17 0.52 12.41
CA ALA A 132 -9.85 0.13 13.64
C ALA A 132 -9.10 -0.98 14.41
N PHE A 133 -8.49 -1.93 13.70
CA PHE A 133 -7.70 -2.98 14.31
C PHE A 133 -6.42 -2.44 14.94
N LEU A 134 -5.69 -1.57 14.24
CA LEU A 134 -4.49 -0.91 14.77
C LEU A 134 -4.82 -0.06 16.00
N GLU A 135 -5.90 0.71 15.94
CA GLU A 135 -6.39 1.51 17.08
C GLU A 135 -6.72 0.64 18.29
N ALA A 136 -7.41 -0.48 18.09
CA ALA A 136 -7.71 -1.44 19.17
C ALA A 136 -6.45 -2.05 19.80
N MET A 137 -5.34 -2.12 19.05
CA MET A 137 -4.04 -2.56 19.55
C MET A 137 -3.24 -1.45 20.25
N GLY A 138 -3.70 -0.19 20.22
CA GLY A 138 -2.94 0.97 20.70
C GLY A 138 -1.95 1.56 19.67
N VAL A 139 -1.97 1.04 18.44
CA VAL A 139 -1.18 1.57 17.31
C VAL A 139 -2.01 2.64 16.61
N THR A 140 -1.87 3.87 17.09
CA THR A 140 -2.63 5.03 16.62
C THR A 140 -1.73 5.99 15.86
N ARG A 141 -2.33 6.93 15.12
CA ARG A 141 -1.60 8.04 14.52
C ARG A 141 -0.71 8.76 15.53
N ASN A 142 -1.22 9.05 16.72
CA ASN A 142 -0.48 9.79 17.75
C ASN A 142 0.65 8.95 18.34
N SER A 143 0.39 7.69 18.71
CA SER A 143 1.44 6.84 19.27
C SER A 143 2.58 6.59 18.28
N LEU A 144 2.29 6.53 16.98
CA LEU A 144 3.30 6.42 15.92
C LEU A 144 4.05 7.73 15.66
N LEU A 145 3.40 8.88 15.82
CA LEU A 145 4.04 10.20 15.74
C LEU A 145 5.00 10.42 16.92
N ASP A 146 4.67 9.90 18.10
CA ASP A 146 5.52 9.99 19.29
C ASP A 146 6.89 9.34 19.04
N TYR A 147 6.93 8.19 18.35
CA TYR A 147 8.19 7.60 17.92
C TYR A 147 9.02 8.58 17.10
N TYR A 148 8.40 9.30 16.16
CA TYR A 148 9.09 10.26 15.29
C TYR A 148 9.60 11.51 16.04
N GLN A 149 8.86 11.98 17.06
CA GLN A 149 9.15 13.25 17.74
C GLN A 149 10.14 13.13 18.91
N HIS A 150 10.26 11.96 19.55
CA HIS A 150 11.02 11.82 20.81
C HIS A 150 12.53 11.54 20.65
N GLY A 151 13.14 11.84 19.50
CA GLY A 151 14.61 11.81 19.38
C GLY A 151 15.15 11.81 17.95
N SER A 152 16.48 11.70 17.86
CA SER A 152 17.17 11.42 16.60
C SER A 152 16.74 10.04 16.10
N LEU A 153 15.68 9.99 15.29
CA LEU A 153 15.19 8.73 14.74
C LEU A 153 16.30 8.12 13.85
N PRO A 154 16.85 6.95 14.21
CA PRO A 154 17.87 6.31 13.41
C PRO A 154 17.27 5.85 12.08
N HIS A 155 18.13 5.64 11.09
CA HIS A 155 17.74 4.92 9.89
C HIS A 155 17.49 3.44 10.24
N GLY A 156 16.46 2.84 9.65
CA GLY A 156 16.22 1.40 9.73
C GLY A 156 14.99 1.02 10.54
N LYS A 157 15.01 -0.22 11.05
CA LYS A 157 13.90 -0.88 11.74
C LYS A 157 13.77 -0.41 13.19
N LEU A 158 12.55 -0.12 13.62
CA LEU A 158 12.18 0.13 15.01
C LEU A 158 11.04 -0.81 15.42
N GLU A 159 11.13 -1.35 16.62
CA GLU A 159 10.07 -2.18 17.19
C GLU A 159 8.95 -1.31 17.75
N VAL A 160 7.72 -1.77 17.59
CA VAL A 160 6.53 -1.16 18.16
C VAL A 160 6.10 -2.07 19.30
N ARG A 161 5.95 -1.52 20.51
CA ARG A 161 5.62 -2.31 21.70
C ARG A 161 4.38 -3.19 21.50
N GLU A 162 3.40 -2.68 20.78
CA GLU A 162 2.11 -3.30 20.52
C GLU A 162 2.18 -4.40 19.44
N LEU A 163 3.25 -4.48 18.65
CA LEU A 163 3.38 -5.40 17.52
C LEU A 163 4.57 -6.35 17.70
N ASN A 164 4.31 -7.64 17.56
CA ASN A 164 5.41 -8.60 17.47
C ASN A 164 6.15 -8.43 16.13
N PRO A 165 7.45 -8.08 16.12
CA PRO A 165 8.18 -7.77 14.88
C PRO A 165 8.38 -8.97 13.95
N LYS A 166 8.21 -10.21 14.45
CA LYS A 166 8.34 -11.44 13.66
C LYS A 166 7.00 -11.94 13.13
N LYS A 167 5.88 -11.61 13.77
CA LYS A 167 4.55 -12.12 13.41
C LYS A 167 3.62 -11.06 12.86
N ALA A 168 3.73 -9.81 13.30
CA ALA A 168 2.82 -8.72 12.95
C ALA A 168 3.49 -7.67 12.07
N GLY A 169 4.42 -6.90 12.63
CA GLY A 169 4.99 -5.77 11.93
C GLY A 169 5.93 -4.93 12.78
N TYR A 170 6.50 -3.89 12.17
CA TYR A 170 7.48 -2.99 12.77
C TYR A 170 7.50 -1.64 12.05
N LEU A 171 8.14 -0.63 12.61
CA LEU A 171 8.35 0.65 11.93
C LEU A 171 9.65 0.65 11.15
N TYR A 172 9.69 1.33 10.01
CA TYR A 172 10.89 1.51 9.23
C TYR A 172 11.07 2.97 8.82
N HIS A 173 12.24 3.53 9.14
CA HIS A 173 12.60 4.89 8.78
C HIS A 173 13.67 4.92 7.70
N SER A 174 13.29 5.34 6.49
CA SER A 174 14.19 5.42 5.34
C SER A 174 14.96 6.74 5.27
N LYS A 175 15.53 7.18 6.40
CA LYS A 175 16.26 8.47 6.55
C LYS A 175 17.35 8.72 5.52
N ASN A 176 18.16 7.70 5.22
CA ASN A 176 19.39 7.87 4.43
C ASN A 176 19.20 7.50 2.96
N ASN A 177 18.08 6.86 2.61
CA ASN A 177 17.89 6.24 1.30
C ASN A 177 17.00 7.07 0.37
N LYS A 178 16.16 7.95 0.94
CA LYS A 178 15.19 8.75 0.19
C LYS A 178 15.15 10.17 0.73
N ALA A 179 15.06 11.17 -0.16
CA ALA A 179 15.00 12.58 0.23
C ALA A 179 13.77 12.88 1.09
N GLU A 180 12.67 12.19 0.80
CA GLU A 180 11.42 12.26 1.55
C GLU A 180 11.45 11.55 2.92
N GLN A 181 12.53 10.85 3.29
CA GLN A 181 12.70 10.19 4.60
C GLN A 181 11.42 9.52 5.13
N PRO A 182 10.79 8.62 4.35
CA PRO A 182 9.48 8.12 4.69
C PRO A 182 9.54 7.26 5.94
N PHE A 183 8.51 7.41 6.77
CA PHE A 183 8.28 6.64 7.96
C PHE A 183 7.09 5.71 7.71
N ASN A 184 7.36 4.41 7.74
CA ASN A 184 6.39 3.40 7.33
C ASN A 184 6.13 2.41 8.46
N LEU A 185 4.86 2.00 8.58
CA LEU A 185 4.48 0.80 9.30
C LEU A 185 4.57 -0.40 8.35
N ILE A 186 5.52 -1.30 8.60
CA ILE A 186 5.67 -2.54 7.82
C ILE A 186 4.81 -3.62 8.48
N LEU A 187 3.83 -4.15 7.75
CA LEU A 187 2.97 -5.23 8.22
C LEU A 187 3.15 -6.49 7.39
N LYS A 188 3.08 -7.65 8.05
CA LYS A 188 3.06 -8.95 7.38
C LYS A 188 1.70 -9.20 6.74
N LEU A 189 1.70 -9.68 5.50
CA LEU A 189 0.46 -9.94 4.77
C LEU A 189 -0.36 -11.05 5.46
N ASP A 190 0.29 -12.14 5.87
CA ASP A 190 -0.37 -13.25 6.60
C ASP A 190 -1.02 -12.77 7.91
N PHE A 191 -0.42 -11.79 8.58
CA PHE A 191 -0.98 -11.20 9.78
C PHE A 191 -2.31 -10.51 9.47
N LEU A 192 -2.37 -9.73 8.39
CA LEU A 192 -3.61 -9.06 7.95
C LEU A 192 -4.69 -10.07 7.53
N VAL A 193 -4.30 -11.14 6.83
CA VAL A 193 -5.22 -12.19 6.40
C VAL A 193 -5.78 -12.97 7.59
N THR A 194 -4.91 -13.39 8.51
CA THR A 194 -5.32 -14.18 9.69
C THR A 194 -6.29 -13.43 10.59
N HIS A 195 -6.21 -12.09 10.65
CA HIS A 195 -7.12 -11.25 11.43
C HIS A 195 -8.37 -10.78 10.65
N GLY A 196 -8.61 -11.28 9.44
CA GLY A 196 -9.81 -10.94 8.65
C GLY A 196 -9.84 -9.49 8.14
N ILE A 197 -8.69 -8.83 8.12
CA ILE A 197 -8.49 -7.47 7.60
C ILE A 197 -8.28 -7.52 6.08
N ALA A 198 -7.62 -8.58 5.61
CA ALA A 198 -7.22 -8.74 4.22
C ALA A 198 -7.66 -10.07 3.61
N LYS A 199 -7.71 -10.09 2.27
CA LYS A 199 -7.94 -11.31 1.49
C LYS A 199 -7.12 -11.27 0.21
N THR A 200 -6.41 -12.36 -0.06
CA THR A 200 -5.65 -12.56 -1.30
C THR A 200 -6.58 -12.98 -2.44
N LEU A 201 -6.41 -12.37 -3.62
CA LEU A 201 -7.14 -12.68 -4.84
C LEU A 201 -6.44 -13.77 -5.65
N VAL A 202 -5.13 -13.61 -5.85
CA VAL A 202 -4.22 -14.46 -6.61
C VAL A 202 -2.89 -14.60 -5.87
#